data_AF-A0A973BJD7-F1
#
_entry.id   AF-A0A973BJD7-F1
#
_cell.length_a   1.000
_cell.length_b   1.000
_cell.length_c   1.000
_cell.angle_alpha   90.00
_cell.angle_beta   90.00
_cell.angle_gamma   90.00
#
_symmetry.space_group_name_H-M   'P 1'
#
loop_
_entity.id
_entity.type
_entity.pdbx_description
1 polymer ?
#
loop_
_entity_poly.entity_id
_entity_poly.type
_entity_poly.pdbx_seq_one_letter_code
_entity_poly.pdbx_strand_id
1 'polypeptide(L)'
;MSYEEIFILGWNLNALMFVANLLLAFKVISTADKSKLQEESEELKELKNKLDFYYPYRTYTTLLAYLVPFTACFRISYKIFEMYLFIQKNVDAKMFDYMVYKYKEEISRAENK
;
A
#
# COMPACT_ATOMS: atom_id res chain seq x y z
N MET A 1 -32.34 3.12 -1.27
CA MET A 1 -31.18 2.26 -1.02
C MET A 1 -31.26 1.78 0.42
N SER A 2 -31.30 0.48 0.66
CA SER A 2 -31.36 -0.12 1.99
C SER A 2 -29.97 -0.20 2.64
N TYR A 3 -29.93 -0.41 3.95
CA TYR A 3 -28.66 -0.63 4.66
C TYR A 3 -27.90 -1.86 4.14
N GLU A 4 -28.62 -2.93 3.81
CA GLU A 4 -28.04 -4.16 3.25
C GLU A 4 -27.39 -3.91 1.88
N GLU A 5 -28.04 -3.10 1.03
CA GLU A 5 -27.48 -2.71 -0.27
C GLU A 5 -26.18 -1.90 -0.10
N ILE A 6 -26.12 -0.97 0.86
CA ILE A 6 -24.91 -0.20 1.17
C ILE A 6 -23.80 -1.12 1.70
N PHE A 7 -24.15 -2.07 2.56
CA PHE A 7 -23.21 -3.03 3.11
C PHE A 7 -22.58 -3.90 2.01
N ILE A 8 -23.40 -4.45 1.11
CA ILE A 8 -22.95 -5.24 -0.04
C ILE A 8 -22.08 -4.38 -0.97
N LEU A 9 -22.47 -3.14 -1.24
CA LEU A 9 -21.70 -2.21 -2.05
C LEU A 9 -20.29 -2.01 -1.48
N GLY A 10 -20.17 -1.83 -0.16
CA GLY A 10 -18.87 -1.66 0.50
C GLY A 10 -17.93 -2.85 0.34
N TRP A 11 -18.46 -4.07 0.39
CA TRP A 11 -17.70 -5.28 0.13
C TRP A 11 -17.31 -5.43 -1.35
N ASN A 12 -18.22 -5.11 -2.26
CA ASN A 12 -17.94 -5.10 -3.70
C ASN A 12 -16.83 -4.11 -4.05
N LEU A 13 -16.82 -2.93 -3.43
CA LEU A 13 -15.76 -1.94 -3.59
C LEU A 13 -14.42 -2.41 -3.01
N ASN A 14 -14.44 -3.08 -1.84
CA ASN A 14 -13.23 -3.71 -1.31
C ASN A 14 -12.67 -4.77 -2.28
N ALA A 15 -13.54 -5.61 -2.86
CA ALA A 15 -13.16 -6.62 -3.85
C ALA A 15 -12.61 -5.99 -5.13
N LEU A 16 -13.26 -4.94 -5.64
CA LEU A 16 -12.79 -4.18 -6.81
C LEU A 16 -11.37 -3.65 -6.59
N MET A 17 -11.11 -3.06 -5.42
CA MET A 17 -9.80 -2.49 -5.12
C MET A 17 -8.73 -3.57 -4.91
N PHE A 18 -9.10 -4.75 -4.43
CA PHE A 18 -8.22 -5.91 -4.43
C PHE A 18 -7.81 -6.31 -5.85
N VAL A 19 -8.78 -6.44 -6.77
CA VAL A 19 -8.51 -6.77 -8.17
C VAL A 19 -7.65 -5.69 -8.84
N ALA A 20 -7.95 -4.41 -8.61
CA ALA A 20 -7.15 -3.30 -9.14
C ALA A 20 -5.69 -3.36 -8.68
N ASN A 21 -5.44 -3.60 -7.39
CA ASN A 21 -4.07 -3.77 -6.87
C ASN A 21 -3.37 -4.98 -7.47
N LEU A 22 -4.09 -6.09 -7.66
CA LEU A 22 -3.52 -7.30 -8.26
C LEU A 22 -3.10 -7.05 -9.71
N LEU A 23 -3.92 -6.34 -10.50
CA LEU A 23 -3.59 -5.94 -11.87
C LEU A 23 -2.36 -5.02 -11.91
N LEU A 24 -2.25 -4.07 -10.98
CA LEU A 24 -1.06 -3.23 -10.85
C LEU A 24 0.20 -4.06 -10.54
N ALA A 25 0.11 -5.00 -9.59
CA ALA A 25 1.22 -5.89 -9.26
C ALA A 25 1.67 -6.72 -10.47
N PHE A 26 0.73 -7.32 -11.21
CA PHE A 26 1.05 -8.06 -12.42
C PHE A 26 1.70 -7.18 -13.50
N LYS A 27 1.22 -5.95 -13.68
CA LYS A 27 1.82 -5.00 -14.61
C LYS A 27 3.26 -4.64 -14.25
N VAL A 28 3.54 -4.42 -12.96
CA VAL A 28 4.90 -4.13 -12.48
C VAL A 28 5.83 -5.32 -12.72
N ILE A 29 5.39 -6.52 -12.35
CA ILE A 29 6.17 -7.75 -12.51
C ILE A 29 6.45 -8.07 -13.98
N SER A 30 5.51 -7.78 -14.89
CA SER A 30 5.66 -8.09 -16.31
C SER A 30 6.52 -7.10 -17.09
N THR A 31 6.73 -5.88 -16.56
CA THR A 31 7.43 -4.80 -17.28
C THR A 31 8.80 -4.47 -16.72
N ALA A 32 9.08 -4.80 -15.45
CA ALA A 32 10.35 -4.46 -14.82
C ALA A 32 11.42 -5.56 -14.98
N ASP A 33 12.69 -5.14 -15.00
CA ASP A 33 13.84 -6.04 -15.01
C ASP A 33 13.90 -6.84 -13.70
N LYS A 34 13.99 -8.17 -13.80
CA LYS A 34 14.00 -9.07 -12.64
C LYS A 34 15.13 -8.74 -11.66
N SER A 35 16.30 -8.34 -12.16
CA SER A 35 17.47 -8.02 -11.33
C SER A 35 17.20 -6.77 -10.47
N LYS A 36 16.71 -5.69 -11.10
CA LYS A 36 16.33 -4.45 -10.41
C LYS A 36 15.18 -4.66 -9.43
N LEU A 37 14.16 -5.45 -9.81
CA LEU A 37 13.05 -5.79 -8.91
C LEU A 37 13.53 -6.51 -7.65
N GLN A 38 14.56 -7.35 -7.76
CA GLN A 38 15.09 -8.09 -6.62
C GLN A 38 15.86 -7.17 -5.67
N GLU A 39 16.67 -6.24 -6.20
CA GLU A 39 17.37 -5.22 -5.40
C GLU A 39 16.36 -4.32 -4.68
N GLU A 40 15.38 -3.77 -5.40
CA GLU A 40 14.30 -2.95 -4.84
C GLU A 40 13.50 -3.72 -3.76
N SER A 41 13.23 -5.01 -3.99
CA SER A 41 12.50 -5.85 -3.02
C SER A 41 13.30 -6.06 -1.72
N GLU A 42 14.62 -6.21 -1.80
CA GLU A 42 15.45 -6.41 -0.60
C GLU A 42 15.53 -5.12 0.23
N GLU A 43 15.70 -3.95 -0.40
CA GLU A 43 15.67 -2.67 0.33
C GLU A 43 14.33 -2.46 1.06
N LEU A 44 13.20 -2.72 0.36
CA LEU A 44 11.88 -2.59 0.97
C LEU A 44 11.65 -3.60 2.10
N LYS A 45 12.23 -4.80 1.99
CA LYS A 45 12.14 -5.83 3.02
C LYS A 45 12.92 -5.43 4.27
N GLU A 46 14.11 -4.84 4.14
CA GLU A 46 14.85 -4.29 5.27
C GLU A 46 14.07 -3.18 5.99
N LEU A 47 13.52 -2.23 5.22
CA LEU A 47 12.71 -1.15 5.76
C LEU A 47 11.46 -1.69 6.46
N LYS A 48 10.80 -2.69 5.85
CA LYS A 48 9.66 -3.36 6.45
C LYS A 48 10.03 -4.05 7.76
N ASN A 49 11.15 -4.77 7.82
CA ASN A 49 11.61 -5.44 9.04
C ASN A 49 11.88 -4.45 10.17
N LYS A 50 12.51 -3.30 9.87
CA LYS A 50 12.71 -2.22 10.86
C LYS A 50 11.38 -1.66 11.36
N LEU A 51 10.41 -1.49 10.48
CA LEU A 51 9.10 -0.99 10.83
C LEU A 51 8.29 -2.00 11.66
N ASP A 52 8.38 -3.29 11.33
CA ASP A 52 7.75 -4.38 12.07
C ASP A 52 8.32 -4.51 13.49
N PHE A 53 9.59 -4.15 13.71
CA PHE A 53 10.16 -4.01 15.05
C PHE A 53 9.43 -2.95 15.89
N TYR A 54 9.13 -1.78 15.31
CA TYR A 54 8.39 -0.72 16.01
C TYR A 54 6.88 -1.00 16.11
N TYR A 55 6.29 -1.75 15.16
CA TYR A 55 4.85 -2.02 15.08
C TYR A 55 4.55 -3.52 14.84
N PRO A 56 4.79 -4.41 15.83
CA PRO A 56 4.75 -5.86 15.64
C PRO A 56 3.38 -6.43 15.23
N TYR A 57 2.28 -5.77 15.60
CA TYR A 57 0.91 -6.22 15.32
C TYR A 57 0.24 -5.51 14.14
N ARG A 58 0.99 -4.70 13.37
CA ARG A 58 0.44 -3.90 12.27
C ARG A 58 -0.20 -4.74 11.16
N THR A 59 0.39 -5.89 10.85
CA THR A 59 -0.12 -6.79 9.82
C THR A 59 -1.46 -7.37 10.22
N TYR A 60 -1.58 -7.89 11.45
CA TYR A 60 -2.83 -8.45 11.96
C TYR A 60 -3.94 -7.40 12.07
N THR A 61 -3.64 -6.22 12.61
CA THR A 61 -4.60 -5.11 12.67
C THR A 61 -5.06 -4.67 11.28
N THR A 62 -4.17 -4.67 10.28
CA THR A 62 -4.53 -4.39 8.89
C THR A 62 -5.45 -5.45 8.29
N LEU A 63 -5.19 -6.73 8.53
CA LEU A 63 -6.05 -7.82 8.08
C LEU A 63 -7.45 -7.72 8.69
N LEU A 64 -7.54 -7.46 9.99
CA LEU A 64 -8.81 -7.26 10.68
C LEU A 64 -9.57 -6.04 10.15
N ALA A 65 -8.87 -4.94 9.87
CA ALA A 65 -9.49 -3.74 9.30
C ALA A 65 -10.12 -4.01 7.91
N TYR A 66 -9.56 -4.93 7.12
CA TYR A 66 -10.14 -5.29 5.82
C TYR A 66 -11.42 -6.13 5.91
N LEU A 67 -11.79 -6.63 7.10
CA LEU A 67 -13.09 -7.25 7.34
C LEU A 67 -14.23 -6.23 7.47
N VAL A 68 -13.92 -4.94 7.50
CA VAL A 68 -14.91 -3.86 7.57
C VAL A 68 -15.21 -3.37 6.14
N PRO A 69 -16.50 -3.26 5.73
CA PRO A 69 -16.87 -2.76 4.40
C PRO A 69 -16.26 -1.38 4.14
N PHE A 70 -15.96 -1.08 2.89
CA PHE A 70 -15.29 0.14 2.41
C PHE A 70 -13.85 0.39 2.88
N THR A 71 -13.36 -0.27 3.93
CA THR A 71 -12.04 0.03 4.51
C THR A 71 -10.89 -0.17 3.52
N ALA A 72 -10.89 -1.29 2.79
CA ALA A 72 -9.87 -1.52 1.77
C ALA A 72 -10.00 -0.49 0.64
N CYS A 73 -11.24 -0.17 0.25
CA CYS A 73 -11.49 0.79 -0.81
C CYS A 73 -10.92 2.18 -0.50
N PHE A 74 -11.29 2.77 0.64
CA PHE A 74 -10.79 4.08 1.02
C PHE A 74 -9.28 4.08 1.27
N ARG A 75 -8.76 3.05 1.95
CA ARG A 75 -7.34 2.96 2.26
C ARG A 75 -6.46 2.88 1.02
N ILE A 76 -6.86 2.09 0.02
CA ILE A 76 -6.11 1.93 -1.23
C ILE A 76 -6.26 3.19 -2.08
N SER A 77 -7.47 3.75 -2.19
CA SER A 77 -7.72 4.98 -2.96
C SER A 77 -6.88 6.14 -2.43
N TYR A 78 -6.83 6.32 -1.11
CA TYR A 78 -5.98 7.33 -0.48
C TYR A 78 -4.51 7.13 -0.82
N LYS A 79 -3.99 5.90 -0.74
CA LYS A 79 -2.59 5.59 -1.07
C LYS A 79 -2.25 5.82 -2.53
N ILE A 80 -3.14 5.44 -3.45
CA ILE A 80 -2.97 5.69 -4.89
C ILE A 80 -2.93 7.19 -5.15
N PHE A 81 -3.83 7.95 -4.52
CA PHE A 81 -3.87 9.39 -4.65
C PHE A 81 -2.61 10.07 -4.09
N GLU A 82 -2.16 9.68 -2.89
CA GLU A 82 -0.92 10.18 -2.29
C GLU A 82 0.30 9.88 -3.16
N MET A 83 0.41 8.64 -3.66
CA MET A 83 1.47 8.22 -4.57
C MET A 83 1.44 9.01 -5.88
N TYR A 84 0.26 9.22 -6.46
CA TYR A 84 0.09 10.02 -7.67
C TYR A 84 0.60 11.46 -7.46
N LEU A 85 0.23 12.10 -6.35
CA LEU A 85 0.71 13.43 -6.01
C LEU A 85 2.23 13.46 -5.78
N PHE A 86 2.79 12.41 -5.16
CA PHE A 86 4.22 12.29 -4.95
C PHE A 86 4.98 12.22 -6.28
N ILE A 87 4.55 11.35 -7.20
CA ILE A 87 5.17 11.18 -8.52
C ILE A 87 4.98 12.45 -9.37
N GLN A 88 3.83 13.12 -9.27
CA GLN A 88 3.59 14.36 -10.00
C GLN A 88 4.54 15.49 -9.55
N LYS A 89 4.89 15.55 -8.26
CA LYS A 89 5.79 16.57 -7.71
C LYS A 89 7.28 16.26 -7.90
N ASN A 90 7.64 14.98 -8.00
CA ASN A 90 9.03 14.54 -8.11
C ASN A 90 9.27 13.98 -9.53
N VAL A 91 9.99 14.75 -10.35
CA VAL A 91 10.34 14.33 -11.71
C VAL A 91 11.18 13.04 -11.64
N ASP A 92 10.86 12.08 -12.51
CA ASP A 92 11.47 10.74 -12.59
C ASP A 92 11.25 9.80 -11.39
N ALA A 93 10.45 10.20 -10.40
CA ALA A 93 10.13 9.33 -9.26
C ALA A 93 9.26 8.14 -9.67
N LYS A 94 9.61 6.96 -9.17
CA LYS A 94 8.87 5.72 -9.36
C LYS A 94 8.03 5.39 -8.13
N MET A 95 7.16 4.40 -8.29
CA MET A 95 6.42 3.80 -7.18
C MET A 95 7.36 3.30 -6.06
N PHE A 96 8.54 2.79 -6.43
CA PHE A 96 9.58 2.37 -5.48
C PHE A 96 10.03 3.52 -4.57
N ASP A 97 10.38 4.67 -5.15
CA ASP A 97 10.86 5.84 -4.40
C ASP A 97 9.81 6.35 -3.40
N TYR A 98 8.54 6.34 -3.82
CA TYR A 98 7.42 6.66 -2.93
C TYR A 98 7.32 5.68 -1.74
N MET A 99 7.47 4.38 -1.97
CA MET A 99 7.42 3.37 -0.91
C MET A 99 8.59 3.52 0.07
N VAL A 100 9.80 3.76 -0.44
CA VAL A 100 10.99 4.01 0.38
C VAL A 100 10.80 5.27 1.23
N TYR A 101 10.34 6.37 0.62
CA TYR A 101 10.01 7.61 1.34
C TYR A 101 9.02 7.35 2.48
N LYS A 102 7.93 6.64 2.21
CA LYS A 102 6.91 6.37 3.24
C LYS A 102 7.43 5.52 4.39
N TYR A 103 8.19 4.47 4.10
CA TYR A 103 8.76 3.65 5.16
C TYR A 103 9.75 4.43 6.02
N LYS A 104 10.64 5.23 5.41
CA LYS A 104 11.60 6.06 6.13
C LYS A 104 10.90 7.12 7.00
N GLU A 105 9.86 7.76 6.47
CA GLU A 105 9.04 8.72 7.22
C GLU A 105 8.39 8.07 8.46
N GLU A 106 7.78 6.89 8.30
CA GLU A 106 7.12 6.19 9.40
C GLU A 106 8.12 5.71 10.47
N ILE A 107 9.28 5.20 10.06
CA ILE A 107 10.37 4.81 10.97
C ILE A 107 10.86 6.03 11.75
N SER A 108 11.15 7.14 11.06
CA SER A 108 11.60 8.36 11.72
C SER A 108 10.59 8.90 12.73
N ARG A 109 9.28 8.80 12.44
CA ARG A 109 8.23 9.15 13.40
C ARG A 109 8.17 8.20 14.60
N ALA A 110 8.54 6.94 14.43
CA ALA A 110 8.61 5.97 15.52
C ALA A 110 9.86 6.18 16.39
N GLU A 111 10.98 6.56 15.79
CA GLU A 111 12.24 6.87 16.49
C GLU A 111 12.17 8.17 17.29
N ASN A 112 11.41 9.16 16.83
CA ASN A 112 11.22 10.44 17.50
C ASN A 112 10.06 10.46 18.51
N LYS A 113 9.46 9.30 18.81
CA LYS A 113 8.41 9.13 19.83
C LYS A 113 9.01 8.55 21.10
#